data_AF-A0A9X0DFG7-F1
#
_entry.id   AF-A0A9X0DFG7-F1
#
_cell.length_a   1.000
_cell.length_b   1.000
_cell.length_c   1.000
_cell.angle_alpha   90.00
_cell.angle_beta   90.00
_cell.angle_gamma   90.00
#
_symmetry.space_group_name_H-M   'P 1'
#
loop_
_entity.id
_entity.type
_entity.pdbx_description
1 polymer ?
#
loop_
_entity_poly.entity_id
_entity_poly.type
_entity_poly.pdbx_seq_one_letter_code
_entity_poly.pdbx_strand_id
1 'polypeptide(L)'
;MEVSRSREPPLVNRDTNLLNETLTTPTAPSQFLVHLSKHPDTPTRELLHPYLSYETWLRKVFAKQHTGLDSLVGLVSIYDGHESSFKIRTIDHQAAINDKYIMPLGKCEQELEGDLAIAGSIARFHENFEAFTHGVLKDIDWSNIVVAGSAALLPLLSPRRNVPSTLSAAVEKSLEHYFQTIANASDIDIFMYGLDEQTAIRRIREIEATLRKNQRLLPGMGISLRTKNAITFVSPKWPYRHVQVILRLYQSITELITGFDIDCACVAFDGQQVYSSPRGIAAISTRTNTIDLTRRSPSYENRLFKYRKHNFEVFWDSLDRRKFDIAERRFGEMANSYELNPKRITGLARLVMFEMLLKRGHSRPYYIQRTLKKVDEVRDPAIMTGGSYDLSGYTNIETPYSALFTADRVCEYVKRHATEPFMFGTLDEVLHRKRSKKPQWNDRELSKTIKFIKENPGRQMIGSFYPLTADDWTEMAYYISSEYNTDDSGDEWESTNAGTEESEQVNQEESEEMSQQEIEEDNEEKSKQQGLRHTVRQWMRRSRVRLRYWCRRVRVIK
;
A
#
# COMPACT_ATOMS: atom_id res chain seq x y z
N MET A 1 -40.31 22.80 58.28
CA MET A 1 -40.65 22.03 57.07
C MET A 1 -39.45 22.07 56.15
N GLU A 2 -38.48 21.19 56.40
CA GLU A 2 -37.34 20.94 55.50
C GLU A 2 -37.78 19.90 54.48
N VAL A 3 -37.67 20.22 53.19
CA VAL A 3 -37.91 19.26 52.11
C VAL A 3 -36.58 18.90 51.48
N SER A 4 -36.31 17.60 51.53
CA SER A 4 -35.13 16.86 51.14
C SER A 4 -34.71 17.07 49.68
N ARG A 5 -33.42 17.38 49.46
CA ARG A 5 -32.75 17.22 48.16
C ARG A 5 -32.31 15.75 48.00
N SER A 6 -32.88 15.05 47.02
CA SER A 6 -32.40 13.76 46.55
C SER A 6 -31.06 13.93 45.82
N ARG A 7 -30.01 13.24 46.28
CA ARG A 7 -28.72 13.12 45.58
C ARG A 7 -28.87 12.12 44.44
N GLU A 8 -28.61 12.54 43.20
CA GLU A 8 -28.27 11.60 42.13
C GLU A 8 -26.95 10.90 42.46
N PRO A 9 -26.79 9.60 42.16
CA PRO A 9 -25.54 8.90 42.39
C PRO A 9 -24.49 9.35 41.37
N PRO A 10 -23.20 9.43 41.75
CA PRO A 10 -22.15 9.82 40.83
C PRO A 10 -22.03 8.80 39.69
N LEU A 11 -21.89 9.31 38.47
CA LEU A 11 -21.53 8.56 37.27
C LEU A 11 -20.30 7.70 37.57
N VAL A 12 -20.52 6.38 37.67
CA VAL A 12 -19.44 5.40 37.77
C VAL A 12 -18.61 5.50 36.50
N ASN A 13 -17.34 5.84 36.68
CA ASN A 13 -16.34 6.02 35.64
C ASN A 13 -16.10 4.69 34.89
N ARG A 14 -16.88 4.43 33.82
CA ARG A 14 -16.84 3.20 33.01
C ARG A 14 -15.45 2.91 32.40
N ASP A 15 -14.60 3.92 32.27
CA ASP A 15 -13.26 3.77 31.69
C ASP A 15 -12.24 3.07 32.60
N THR A 16 -12.53 2.98 33.91
CA THR A 16 -11.61 2.33 34.87
C THR A 16 -11.79 0.81 34.96
N ASN A 17 -12.93 0.26 34.54
CA ASN A 17 -13.21 -1.20 34.63
C ASN A 17 -12.63 -2.01 33.45
N LEU A 18 -12.34 -1.40 32.30
CA LEU A 18 -11.78 -2.09 31.12
C LEU A 18 -10.31 -2.50 31.27
N LEU A 19 -9.64 -2.07 32.34
CA LEU A 19 -8.20 -2.27 32.54
C LEU A 19 -7.87 -3.48 33.42
N ASN A 20 -8.87 -4.04 34.12
CA ASN A 20 -8.72 -5.24 34.94
C ASN A 20 -9.21 -6.51 34.24
N GLU A 21 -9.82 -6.39 33.06
CA GLU A 21 -10.15 -7.56 32.23
C GLU A 21 -8.94 -7.91 31.35
N THR A 22 -8.17 -8.91 31.78
CA THR A 22 -7.29 -9.63 30.86
C THR A 22 -8.18 -10.35 29.86
N LEU A 23 -8.29 -9.82 28.65
CA LEU A 23 -9.03 -10.49 27.57
C LEU A 23 -8.37 -11.85 27.29
N THR A 24 -9.13 -12.92 27.52
CA THR A 24 -8.68 -14.28 27.26
C THR A 24 -8.97 -14.66 25.82
N THR A 25 -7.94 -15.09 25.09
CA THR A 25 -8.09 -15.73 23.78
C THR A 25 -8.25 -17.26 23.96
N PRO A 26 -8.91 -17.96 23.02
CA PRO A 26 -9.10 -19.42 23.11
C PRO A 26 -7.78 -20.20 23.22
N THR A 27 -6.73 -19.72 22.55
CA THR A 27 -5.35 -20.17 22.72
C THR A 27 -4.43 -18.95 22.75
N ALA A 28 -3.17 -19.11 23.15
CA ALA A 28 -2.21 -18.00 23.05
C ALA A 28 -2.13 -17.51 21.59
N PRO A 29 -1.95 -16.19 21.33
CA PRO A 29 -1.82 -15.68 19.97
C PRO A 29 -0.78 -16.43 19.13
N SER A 30 0.37 -16.80 19.72
CA SER A 30 1.43 -17.61 19.09
C SER A 30 0.97 -18.99 18.61
N GLN A 31 -0.16 -19.50 19.11
CA GLN A 31 -0.75 -20.78 18.72
C GLN A 31 -1.91 -20.62 17.71
N PHE A 32 -2.19 -19.41 17.22
CA PHE A 32 -3.32 -19.17 16.33
C PHE A 32 -3.28 -20.02 15.04
N LEU A 33 -2.09 -20.23 14.45
CA LEU A 33 -1.95 -21.11 13.28
C LEU A 33 -2.35 -22.56 13.59
N VAL A 34 -1.96 -23.08 14.75
CA VAL A 34 -2.36 -24.41 15.23
C VAL A 34 -3.86 -24.44 15.56
N HIS A 35 -4.41 -23.35 16.04
CA HIS A 35 -5.84 -23.22 16.29
C HIS A 35 -6.65 -23.32 14.99
N LEU A 36 -6.21 -22.67 13.91
CA LEU A 36 -6.84 -22.79 12.58
C LEU A 36 -6.78 -24.23 12.04
N SER A 37 -5.64 -24.92 12.16
CA SER A 37 -5.49 -26.28 11.63
C SER A 37 -6.34 -27.32 12.36
N LYS A 38 -6.65 -27.08 13.64
CA LYS A 38 -7.55 -27.93 14.45
C LYS A 38 -9.04 -27.73 14.14
N HIS A 39 -9.41 -26.65 13.45
CA HIS A 39 -10.79 -26.31 13.13
C HIS A 39 -10.94 -26.07 11.61
N PRO A 40 -10.75 -27.11 10.76
CA PRO A 40 -10.79 -26.94 9.31
C PRO A 40 -12.15 -26.49 8.80
N ASP A 41 -13.24 -26.94 9.43
CA ASP A 41 -14.62 -26.69 8.98
C ASP A 41 -15.25 -25.41 9.55
N THR A 42 -14.55 -24.69 10.42
CA THR A 42 -15.04 -23.43 11.01
C THR A 42 -14.53 -22.22 10.20
N PRO A 43 -15.39 -21.24 9.86
CA PRO A 43 -14.95 -20.02 9.19
C PRO A 43 -13.80 -19.33 9.94
N THR A 44 -12.76 -18.92 9.20
CA THR A 44 -11.57 -18.28 9.78
C THR A 44 -11.94 -16.98 10.50
N ARG A 45 -12.89 -16.21 9.95
CA ARG A 45 -13.39 -14.98 10.58
C ARG A 45 -13.99 -15.19 11.97
N GLU A 46 -14.66 -16.32 12.20
CA GLU A 46 -15.24 -16.67 13.50
C GLU A 46 -14.13 -16.96 14.53
N LEU A 47 -13.17 -17.81 14.15
CA LEU A 47 -12.02 -18.16 15.00
C LEU A 47 -11.12 -16.95 15.31
N LEU A 48 -11.07 -15.98 14.41
CA LEU A 48 -10.26 -14.77 14.54
C LEU A 48 -10.85 -13.76 15.55
N HIS A 49 -12.17 -13.74 15.75
CA HIS A 49 -12.86 -12.68 16.49
C HIS A 49 -12.29 -12.41 17.91
N PRO A 50 -12.01 -13.42 18.76
CA PRO A 50 -11.41 -13.19 20.08
C PRO A 50 -10.03 -12.52 20.02
N TYR A 51 -9.25 -12.79 18.96
CA TYR A 51 -7.91 -12.23 18.77
C TYR A 51 -7.97 -10.78 18.30
N LEU A 52 -9.00 -10.37 17.56
CA LEU A 52 -9.22 -8.96 17.21
C LEU A 52 -9.52 -8.11 18.45
N SER A 53 -10.33 -8.64 19.36
CA SER A 53 -10.61 -8.00 20.65
C SER A 53 -9.34 -7.85 21.50
N TYR A 54 -8.52 -8.91 21.55
CA TYR A 54 -7.21 -8.88 22.21
C TYR A 54 -6.25 -7.87 21.58
N GLU A 55 -6.15 -7.82 20.24
CA GLU A 55 -5.30 -6.85 19.53
C GLU A 55 -5.77 -5.40 19.77
N THR A 56 -7.09 -5.18 19.82
CA THR A 56 -7.69 -3.88 20.15
C THR A 56 -7.30 -3.44 21.57
N TRP A 57 -7.30 -4.37 22.52
CA TRP A 57 -6.79 -4.10 23.86
C TRP A 57 -5.28 -3.80 23.86
N LEU A 58 -4.47 -4.56 23.12
CA LEU A 58 -3.03 -4.27 22.97
C LEU A 58 -2.79 -2.85 22.45
N ARG A 59 -3.54 -2.40 21.43
CA ARG A 59 -3.46 -1.02 20.92
C ARG A 59 -3.75 0.01 22.03
N LYS A 60 -4.76 -0.23 22.86
CA LYS A 60 -5.09 0.61 24.03
C LYS A 60 -4.05 0.51 25.15
N VAL A 61 -3.26 -0.55 25.21
CA VAL A 61 -2.16 -0.68 26.18
C VAL A 61 -0.93 0.07 25.68
N PHE A 62 -0.53 -0.10 24.41
CA PHE A 62 0.55 0.67 23.80
C PHE A 62 0.27 2.18 23.76
N ALA A 63 -1.01 2.55 23.86
CA ALA A 63 -1.44 3.92 24.13
C ALA A 63 -0.91 4.53 25.44
N LYS A 64 -0.43 3.71 26.36
CA LYS A 64 0.09 4.18 27.62
C LYS A 64 1.61 4.17 27.52
N GLN A 65 2.26 5.14 28.14
CA GLN A 65 3.73 5.19 28.15
C GLN A 65 4.27 3.97 28.90
N HIS A 66 5.31 3.33 28.33
CA HIS A 66 6.10 2.23 28.89
C HIS A 66 5.28 1.07 29.50
N THR A 67 4.86 0.15 28.66
CA THR A 67 3.95 -0.94 29.04
C THR A 67 4.65 -2.13 29.71
N GLY A 68 5.98 -2.26 29.59
CA GLY A 68 6.75 -3.41 30.11
C GLY A 68 6.40 -4.74 29.45
N LEU A 69 5.65 -4.72 28.35
CA LEU A 69 5.24 -5.91 27.61
C LEU A 69 6.41 -6.51 26.82
N ASP A 70 6.38 -7.82 26.64
CA ASP A 70 7.29 -8.53 25.74
C ASP A 70 7.21 -7.97 24.31
N SER A 71 8.36 -7.92 23.61
CA SER A 71 8.46 -7.27 22.30
C SER A 71 7.68 -7.98 21.19
N LEU A 72 7.35 -9.26 21.40
CA LEU A 72 6.66 -10.15 20.47
C LEU A 72 5.26 -10.54 20.97
N VAL A 73 4.77 -9.94 22.06
CA VAL A 73 3.43 -10.23 22.61
C VAL A 73 2.37 -10.11 21.53
N GLY A 74 1.43 -11.06 21.44
CA GLY A 74 0.35 -11.01 20.46
C GLY A 74 0.76 -11.35 19.01
N LEU A 75 2.03 -11.66 18.76
CA LEU A 75 2.50 -12.09 17.44
C LEU A 75 2.70 -13.61 17.37
N VAL A 76 2.80 -14.09 16.13
CA VAL A 76 3.07 -15.49 15.78
C VAL A 76 4.35 -15.54 14.97
N SER A 77 5.31 -16.33 15.44
CA SER A 77 6.53 -16.71 14.71
C SER A 77 6.17 -17.70 13.62
N ILE A 78 6.28 -17.32 12.35
CA ILE A 78 5.77 -18.12 11.23
C ILE A 78 6.53 -19.44 11.02
N TYR A 79 7.85 -19.42 11.24
CA TYR A 79 8.71 -20.59 11.03
C TYR A 79 9.22 -21.13 12.37
N ASP A 80 8.28 -21.62 13.17
CA ASP A 80 8.51 -22.21 14.50
C ASP A 80 7.86 -23.60 14.60
N GLY A 81 8.10 -24.45 13.60
CA GLY A 81 7.68 -25.85 13.55
C GLY A 81 6.24 -26.11 13.12
N HIS A 82 5.50 -25.06 12.75
CA HIS A 82 4.10 -25.12 12.34
C HIS A 82 3.82 -24.51 10.96
N GLU A 83 4.86 -24.12 10.22
CA GLU A 83 4.77 -23.51 8.89
C GLU A 83 4.03 -24.41 7.87
N SER A 84 4.12 -25.73 8.03
CA SER A 84 3.43 -26.71 7.20
C SER A 84 1.91 -26.67 7.36
N SER A 85 1.42 -26.17 8.49
CA SER A 85 -0.01 -25.99 8.80
C SER A 85 -0.56 -24.67 8.27
N PHE A 86 0.28 -23.76 7.78
CA PHE A 86 -0.16 -22.49 7.22
C PHE A 86 -0.70 -22.68 5.80
N LYS A 87 -1.95 -23.17 5.74
CA LYS A 87 -2.65 -23.52 4.51
C LYS A 87 -3.61 -22.44 4.04
N ILE A 88 -3.91 -22.48 2.76
CA ILE A 88 -5.02 -21.73 2.16
C ILE A 88 -6.34 -22.33 2.66
N ARG A 89 -7.24 -21.45 3.11
CA ARG A 89 -8.57 -21.78 3.61
C ARG A 89 -9.64 -21.07 2.77
N THR A 90 -10.48 -21.83 2.10
CA THR A 90 -11.59 -21.35 1.26
C THR A 90 -12.94 -21.46 1.97
N ILE A 91 -12.99 -22.05 3.17
CA ILE A 91 -14.21 -22.23 3.98
C ILE A 91 -14.98 -20.91 4.18
N ASP A 92 -14.27 -19.78 4.35
CA ASP A 92 -14.88 -18.46 4.47
C ASP A 92 -15.66 -18.04 3.23
N HIS A 93 -15.21 -18.42 2.04
CA HIS A 93 -15.91 -18.17 0.77
C HIS A 93 -17.04 -19.19 0.56
N GLN A 94 -16.91 -20.42 1.07
CA GLN A 94 -17.97 -21.43 0.99
C GLN A 94 -19.14 -21.11 1.94
N ALA A 95 -18.86 -20.56 3.11
CA ALA A 95 -19.84 -20.20 4.14
C ALA A 95 -20.46 -18.82 3.94
N ALA A 96 -19.76 -17.89 3.26
CA ALA A 96 -20.25 -16.53 3.05
C ALA A 96 -21.21 -16.42 1.86
N ILE A 97 -22.08 -15.41 1.94
CA ILE A 97 -22.78 -14.89 0.77
C ILE A 97 -21.74 -14.16 -0.09
N ASN A 98 -21.48 -14.64 -1.32
CA ASN A 98 -20.51 -14.05 -2.26
C ASN A 98 -20.66 -12.53 -2.42
N ASP A 99 -21.85 -11.99 -2.18
CA ASP A 99 -22.17 -10.57 -2.26
C ASP A 99 -21.48 -9.70 -1.21
N LYS A 100 -20.77 -10.27 -0.23
CA LYS A 100 -20.03 -9.53 0.81
C LYS A 100 -18.56 -9.24 0.47
N TYR A 101 -18.06 -9.80 -0.62
CA TYR A 101 -16.72 -9.51 -1.12
C TYR A 101 -16.72 -8.24 -1.97
N ILE A 102 -15.58 -7.57 -2.09
CA ILE A 102 -15.33 -6.41 -2.93
C ILE A 102 -14.05 -6.68 -3.71
N MET A 103 -14.04 -6.36 -5.00
CA MET A 103 -12.97 -6.71 -5.93
C MET A 103 -12.63 -8.21 -5.86
N PRO A 104 -13.58 -9.13 -6.08
CA PRO A 104 -13.34 -10.57 -5.92
C PRO A 104 -12.22 -11.07 -6.85
N LEU A 105 -11.54 -12.14 -6.43
CA LEU A 105 -10.52 -12.80 -7.25
C LEU A 105 -11.16 -13.58 -8.43
N GLY A 106 -10.55 -13.50 -9.62
CA GLY A 106 -10.91 -14.37 -10.73
C GLY A 106 -10.43 -15.81 -10.50
N LYS A 107 -11.03 -16.80 -11.18
CA LYS A 107 -10.71 -18.24 -11.00
C LYS A 107 -9.22 -18.58 -11.11
N CYS A 108 -8.48 -17.90 -11.99
CA CYS A 108 -7.03 -18.13 -12.17
C CYS A 108 -6.17 -17.45 -11.09
N GLU A 109 -6.72 -16.47 -10.38
CA GLU A 109 -6.07 -15.74 -9.28
C GLU A 109 -6.29 -16.41 -7.92
N GLN A 110 -7.35 -17.23 -7.79
CA GLN A 110 -7.70 -17.97 -6.59
C GLN A 110 -6.72 -19.12 -6.32
N GLU A 111 -6.29 -19.21 -5.07
CA GLU A 111 -5.51 -20.34 -4.56
C GLU A 111 -6.42 -21.54 -4.25
N LEU A 112 -5.86 -22.75 -4.15
CA LEU A 112 -6.64 -23.96 -3.87
C LEU A 112 -6.67 -24.26 -2.37
N GLU A 113 -7.78 -24.81 -1.89
CA GLU A 113 -7.91 -25.33 -0.53
C GLU A 113 -6.74 -26.26 -0.17
N GLY A 114 -6.13 -26.03 1.00
CA GLY A 114 -5.06 -26.91 1.51
C GLY A 114 -3.66 -26.68 0.91
N ASP A 115 -3.52 -25.86 -0.14
CA ASP A 115 -2.21 -25.42 -0.62
C ASP A 115 -1.47 -24.62 0.45
N LEU A 116 -0.14 -24.61 0.43
CA LEU A 116 0.62 -23.72 1.33
C LEU A 116 0.32 -22.25 0.99
N ALA A 117 -0.03 -21.46 2.01
CA ALA A 117 -0.29 -20.03 1.83
C ALA A 117 1.01 -19.21 1.74
N ILE A 118 2.12 -19.80 2.19
CA ILE A 118 3.43 -19.16 2.34
C ILE A 118 4.54 -19.94 1.64
N ALA A 119 5.74 -19.36 1.59
CA ALA A 119 6.98 -20.05 1.31
C ALA A 119 7.17 -21.20 2.31
N GLY A 120 7.40 -22.41 1.83
CA GLY A 120 7.33 -23.62 2.67
C GLY A 120 8.45 -23.79 3.71
N SER A 121 9.44 -22.89 3.75
CA SER A 121 10.51 -22.89 4.75
C SER A 121 11.15 -21.50 4.88
N ILE A 122 11.80 -21.24 6.02
CA ILE A 122 12.54 -19.98 6.23
C ILE A 122 13.68 -19.81 5.21
N ALA A 123 14.35 -20.90 4.81
CA ALA A 123 15.37 -20.87 3.77
C ALA A 123 14.79 -20.39 2.43
N ARG A 124 13.60 -20.88 2.06
CA ARG A 124 12.90 -20.42 0.86
C ARG A 124 12.46 -18.97 0.97
N PHE A 125 12.03 -18.53 2.15
CA PHE A 125 11.75 -17.12 2.40
C PHE A 125 13.00 -16.24 2.20
N HIS A 126 14.16 -16.64 2.72
CA HIS A 126 15.41 -15.89 2.51
C HIS A 126 15.80 -15.82 1.03
N GLU A 127 15.68 -16.91 0.27
CA GLU A 127 15.90 -16.89 -1.18
C GLU A 127 14.96 -15.90 -1.88
N ASN A 128 13.68 -15.93 -1.52
CA ASN A 128 12.69 -15.01 -2.05
C ASN A 128 12.99 -13.55 -1.66
N PHE A 129 13.38 -13.31 -0.41
CA PHE A 129 13.67 -11.99 0.12
C PHE A 129 14.92 -11.38 -0.51
N GLU A 130 15.98 -12.18 -0.70
CA GLU A 130 17.19 -11.78 -1.41
C GLU A 130 16.87 -11.44 -2.87
N ALA A 131 16.06 -12.26 -3.55
CA ALA A 131 15.63 -11.98 -4.92
C ALA A 131 14.72 -10.75 -5.03
N PHE A 132 13.82 -10.53 -4.07
CA PHE A 132 12.96 -9.36 -4.01
C PHE A 132 13.77 -8.06 -3.81
N THR A 133 14.78 -8.09 -2.94
CA THR A 133 15.61 -6.94 -2.58
C THR A 133 16.82 -6.74 -3.50
N HIS A 134 17.10 -7.69 -4.40
CA HIS A 134 18.33 -7.75 -5.19
C HIS A 134 19.60 -7.69 -4.31
N GLY A 135 19.54 -8.26 -3.10
CA GLY A 135 20.66 -8.27 -2.15
C GLY A 135 21.09 -6.92 -1.62
N VAL A 136 20.26 -5.87 -1.76
CA VAL A 136 20.62 -4.52 -1.28
C VAL A 136 20.81 -4.49 0.24
N LEU A 137 20.14 -5.39 0.97
CA LEU A 137 20.21 -5.53 2.43
C LEU A 137 21.20 -6.61 2.90
N LYS A 138 22.01 -7.17 2.00
CA LYS A 138 22.96 -8.23 2.37
C LYS A 138 23.93 -7.75 3.46
N ASP A 139 24.17 -8.61 4.44
CA ASP A 139 25.05 -8.37 5.60
C ASP A 139 24.66 -7.15 6.46
N ILE A 140 23.41 -6.68 6.37
CA ILE A 140 22.90 -5.64 7.27
C ILE A 140 22.83 -6.17 8.69
N ASP A 141 23.20 -5.34 9.66
CA ASP A 141 22.93 -5.62 11.06
C ASP A 141 21.44 -5.39 11.32
N TRP A 142 20.72 -6.41 11.79
CA TRP A 142 19.28 -6.36 12.01
C TRP A 142 18.88 -5.88 13.41
N SER A 143 19.86 -5.58 14.28
CA SER A 143 19.60 -5.09 15.63
C SER A 143 18.63 -3.90 15.61
N ASN A 144 17.51 -4.04 16.31
CA ASN A 144 16.47 -3.01 16.48
C ASN A 144 15.83 -2.50 15.18
N ILE A 145 15.97 -3.22 14.07
CA ILE A 145 15.31 -2.90 12.80
C ILE A 145 14.50 -4.09 12.29
N VAL A 146 13.45 -3.80 11.55
CA VAL A 146 12.68 -4.81 10.82
C VAL A 146 12.27 -4.27 9.46
N VAL A 147 12.12 -5.18 8.50
CA VAL A 147 11.34 -4.90 7.29
C VAL A 147 9.92 -5.37 7.54
N ALA A 148 8.92 -4.57 7.17
CA ALA A 148 7.51 -4.92 7.39
C ALA A 148 6.61 -4.52 6.21
N GLY A 149 5.35 -4.94 6.25
CA GLY A 149 4.39 -4.63 5.18
C GLY A 149 4.68 -5.43 3.91
N SER A 150 4.53 -4.81 2.74
CA SER A 150 4.70 -5.52 1.46
C SER A 150 6.09 -6.12 1.27
N ALA A 151 7.14 -5.50 1.82
CA ALA A 151 8.50 -5.97 1.68
C ALA A 151 8.79 -7.27 2.48
N ALA A 152 8.05 -7.52 3.57
CA ALA A 152 8.09 -8.79 4.29
C ALA A 152 7.03 -9.78 3.77
N LEU A 153 5.83 -9.28 3.41
CA LEU A 153 4.72 -10.10 2.93
C LEU A 153 5.02 -10.76 1.57
N LEU A 154 5.45 -10.02 0.56
CA LEU A 154 5.53 -10.56 -0.80
C LEU A 154 6.54 -11.72 -0.93
N PRO A 155 7.72 -11.69 -0.28
CA PRO A 155 8.62 -12.85 -0.23
C PRO A 155 8.08 -14.02 0.59
N LEU A 156 7.17 -13.76 1.54
CA LEU A 156 6.51 -14.76 2.36
C LEU A 156 5.45 -15.54 1.59
N LEU A 157 4.75 -14.93 0.63
CA LEU A 157 3.63 -15.59 -0.04
C LEU A 157 4.07 -16.75 -0.95
N SER A 158 3.19 -17.74 -1.10
CA SER A 158 3.35 -18.76 -2.13
C SER A 158 3.34 -18.14 -3.54
N PRO A 159 4.10 -18.70 -4.52
CA PRO A 159 4.13 -18.19 -5.87
C PRO A 159 2.75 -18.22 -6.53
N ARG A 160 2.33 -17.07 -7.06
CA ARG A 160 1.02 -16.94 -7.71
C ARG A 160 0.84 -17.85 -8.92
N ARG A 161 -0.30 -18.52 -8.98
CA ARG A 161 -0.69 -19.43 -10.09
C ARG A 161 -0.91 -18.72 -11.43
N ASN A 162 -1.37 -17.46 -11.40
CA ASN A 162 -1.65 -16.67 -12.60
C ASN A 162 -0.41 -16.02 -13.24
N VAL A 163 0.75 -16.13 -12.61
CA VAL A 163 2.00 -15.61 -13.15
C VAL A 163 2.75 -16.79 -13.76
N PRO A 164 2.97 -16.82 -15.10
CA PRO A 164 3.73 -17.88 -15.71
C PRO A 164 5.06 -18.03 -14.99
N SER A 165 5.42 -19.26 -14.62
CA SER A 165 6.74 -19.54 -14.10
C SER A 165 7.75 -19.24 -15.21
N THR A 166 8.25 -18.01 -15.24
CA THR A 166 9.45 -17.63 -15.99
C THR A 166 10.70 -18.25 -15.39
N LEU A 167 10.54 -19.22 -14.48
CA LEU A 167 11.49 -20.29 -14.12
C LEU A 167 11.81 -21.21 -15.32
N SER A 168 11.93 -20.66 -16.52
CA SER A 168 12.59 -21.33 -17.64
C SER A 168 14.10 -21.24 -17.39
N ALA A 169 14.83 -22.35 -17.59
CA ALA A 169 16.28 -22.38 -17.50
C ALA A 169 16.98 -21.35 -18.44
N ALA A 170 16.24 -20.79 -19.41
CA ALA A 170 16.73 -19.74 -20.31
C ALA A 170 16.69 -18.32 -19.73
N VAL A 171 16.00 -18.08 -18.60
CA VAL A 171 15.96 -16.77 -17.94
C VAL A 171 16.95 -16.77 -16.78
N GLU A 172 18.06 -16.07 -16.95
CA GLU A 172 19.01 -15.81 -15.87
C GLU A 172 18.28 -15.14 -14.69
N LYS A 173 18.40 -15.71 -13.48
CA LYS A 173 17.78 -15.22 -12.23
C LYS A 173 16.25 -15.08 -12.26
N SER A 174 15.57 -16.18 -12.55
CA SER A 174 14.11 -16.26 -12.67
C SER A 174 13.30 -15.76 -11.45
N LEU A 175 13.80 -15.90 -10.21
CA LEU A 175 13.14 -15.34 -9.02
C LEU A 175 13.19 -13.80 -8.97
N GLU A 176 14.31 -13.20 -9.34
CA GLU A 176 14.43 -11.75 -9.43
C GLU A 176 13.43 -11.21 -10.48
N HIS A 177 13.36 -11.86 -11.65
CA HIS A 177 12.40 -11.51 -12.69
C HIS A 177 10.94 -11.67 -12.25
N TYR A 178 10.64 -12.70 -11.44
CA TYR A 178 9.33 -12.90 -10.84
C TYR A 178 8.93 -11.69 -9.97
N PHE A 179 9.78 -11.27 -9.03
CA PHE A 179 9.49 -10.13 -8.15
C PHE A 179 9.51 -8.79 -8.90
N GLN A 180 10.30 -8.65 -9.97
CA GLN A 180 10.22 -7.50 -10.87
C GLN A 180 8.87 -7.45 -11.59
N THR A 181 8.26 -8.59 -11.90
CA THR A 181 6.96 -8.65 -12.57
C THR A 181 5.82 -8.36 -11.60
N ILE A 182 5.82 -8.99 -10.43
CA ILE A 182 4.66 -8.95 -9.50
C ILE A 182 4.70 -7.80 -8.50
N ALA A 183 5.85 -7.16 -8.34
CA ALA A 183 6.11 -6.14 -7.34
C ALA A 183 6.92 -4.97 -7.93
N ASN A 184 6.71 -4.62 -9.19
CA ASN A 184 7.45 -3.57 -9.90
C ASN A 184 7.38 -2.17 -9.25
N ALA A 185 6.40 -1.89 -8.40
CA ALA A 185 6.23 -0.62 -7.69
C ALA A 185 6.37 -0.75 -6.16
N SER A 186 6.97 -1.84 -5.68
CA SER A 186 7.16 -2.07 -4.24
C SER A 186 8.51 -1.55 -3.76
N ASP A 187 8.48 -0.69 -2.75
CA ASP A 187 9.65 -0.23 -2.01
C ASP A 187 9.97 -1.17 -0.83
N ILE A 188 11.12 -0.91 -0.19
CA ILE A 188 11.58 -1.63 1.00
C ILE A 188 11.45 -0.69 2.20
N ASP A 189 10.42 -0.88 3.01
CA ASP A 189 10.21 -0.12 4.25
C ASP A 189 10.94 -0.75 5.44
N ILE A 190 11.86 -0.01 6.05
CA ILE A 190 12.59 -0.35 7.27
C ILE A 190 12.01 0.45 8.45
N PHE A 191 11.67 -0.25 9.51
CA PHE A 191 11.14 0.29 10.75
C PHE A 191 12.14 0.07 11.89
N MET A 192 12.15 0.98 12.87
CA MET A 192 13.03 0.92 14.04
C MET A 192 12.21 0.77 15.31
N TYR A 193 12.69 -0.05 16.24
CA TYR A 193 12.01 -0.29 17.52
C TYR A 193 12.99 -0.36 18.69
N GLY A 194 12.55 0.06 19.88
CA GLY A 194 13.35 0.01 21.11
C GLY A 194 14.58 0.92 21.11
N LEU A 195 14.57 2.01 20.31
CA LEU A 195 15.69 2.94 20.19
C LEU A 195 15.33 4.35 20.70
N ASP A 196 16.32 5.05 21.24
CA ASP A 196 16.29 6.50 21.37
C ASP A 196 16.66 7.20 20.04
N GLU A 197 16.41 8.50 19.94
CA GLU A 197 16.64 9.26 18.71
C GLU A 197 18.10 9.28 18.27
N GLN A 198 19.05 9.36 19.20
CA GLN A 198 20.47 9.43 18.84
C GLN A 198 20.94 8.09 18.29
N THR A 199 20.51 6.99 18.91
CA THR A 199 20.78 5.65 18.44
C THR A 199 20.12 5.39 17.10
N ALA A 200 18.87 5.81 16.90
CA ALA A 200 18.17 5.70 15.61
C ALA A 200 18.91 6.45 14.48
N ILE A 201 19.46 7.64 14.73
CA ILE A 201 20.26 8.37 13.73
C ILE A 201 21.56 7.61 13.39
N ARG A 202 22.21 6.96 14.37
CA ARG A 202 23.37 6.10 14.09
C ARG A 202 22.98 4.90 13.22
N ARG A 203 21.84 4.26 13.52
CA ARG A 203 21.30 3.16 12.73
C ARG A 203 20.99 3.56 11.29
N ILE A 204 20.41 4.74 11.05
CA ILE A 204 20.17 5.26 9.70
C ILE A 204 21.48 5.36 8.89
N ARG A 205 22.59 5.79 9.52
CA ARG A 205 23.90 5.86 8.86
C ARG A 205 24.47 4.48 8.53
N GLU A 206 24.32 3.52 9.45
CA GLU A 206 24.79 2.14 9.24
C GLU A 206 24.01 1.43 8.13
N ILE A 207 22.70 1.66 8.07
CA ILE A 207 21.84 1.21 6.96
C ILE A 207 22.38 1.80 5.65
N GLU A 208 22.51 3.13 5.56
CA GLU A 208 22.97 3.80 4.34
C GLU A 208 24.35 3.32 3.86
N ALA A 209 25.30 3.12 4.78
CA ALA A 209 26.62 2.60 4.48
C ALA A 209 26.55 1.19 3.87
N THR A 210 25.68 0.33 4.40
CA THR A 210 25.44 -1.03 3.90
C THR A 210 24.84 -1.00 2.50
N LEU A 211 23.80 -0.19 2.29
CA LEU A 211 23.14 -0.04 0.97
C LEU A 211 24.15 0.41 -0.09
N ARG A 212 24.94 1.45 0.22
CA ARG A 212 25.98 1.95 -0.69
C ARG A 212 27.02 0.90 -1.04
N LYS A 213 27.50 0.15 -0.04
CA LYS A 213 28.46 -0.94 -0.24
C LYS A 213 27.90 -1.99 -1.19
N ASN A 214 26.67 -2.44 -0.95
CA ASN A 214 26.02 -3.48 -1.76
C ASN A 214 25.70 -3.02 -3.18
N GLN A 215 25.37 -1.74 -3.36
CA GLN A 215 25.14 -1.12 -4.67
C GLN A 215 26.43 -0.63 -5.37
N ARG A 216 27.60 -0.81 -4.74
CA ARG A 216 28.92 -0.37 -5.22
C ARG A 216 28.97 1.14 -5.54
N LEU A 217 28.45 1.97 -4.63
CA LEU A 217 28.43 3.42 -4.76
C LEU A 217 29.70 4.05 -4.16
N LEU A 218 30.35 4.96 -4.89
CA LEU A 218 31.52 5.70 -4.40
C LEU A 218 31.11 6.68 -3.27
N PRO A 219 32.00 7.04 -2.34
CA PRO A 219 31.73 8.06 -1.31
C PRO A 219 31.12 9.34 -1.90
N GLY A 220 30.03 9.83 -1.28
CA GLY A 220 29.28 10.99 -1.76
C GLY A 220 28.33 10.74 -2.96
N MET A 221 28.33 9.53 -3.54
CA MET A 221 27.32 9.10 -4.50
C MET A 221 26.10 8.48 -3.81
N GLY A 222 24.90 8.79 -4.31
CA GLY A 222 23.62 8.36 -3.75
C GLY A 222 22.78 9.57 -3.34
N ILE A 223 21.48 9.48 -3.56
CA ILE A 223 20.55 10.57 -3.25
C ILE A 223 19.60 10.08 -2.16
N SER A 224 19.53 10.83 -1.07
CA SER A 224 18.53 10.65 -0.03
C SER A 224 17.41 11.66 -0.23
N LEU A 225 16.17 11.20 -0.19
CA LEU A 225 14.97 12.00 -0.11
C LEU A 225 14.50 11.99 1.35
N ARG A 226 14.30 13.16 1.94
CA ARG A 226 13.68 13.30 3.26
C ARG A 226 12.31 13.96 3.11
N THR A 227 11.33 13.36 3.76
CA THR A 227 10.01 13.93 4.01
C THR A 227 9.82 14.14 5.52
N LYS A 228 8.61 14.51 5.94
CA LYS A 228 8.27 14.63 7.36
C LYS A 228 8.45 13.30 8.12
N ASN A 229 8.13 12.20 7.46
CA ASN A 229 7.85 10.92 8.11
C ASN A 229 8.77 9.77 7.64
N ALA A 230 9.61 9.99 6.62
CA ALA A 230 10.63 9.00 6.20
C ALA A 230 11.90 9.61 5.58
N ILE A 231 12.92 8.78 5.48
CA ILE A 231 14.09 8.98 4.61
C ILE A 231 14.11 7.86 3.58
N THR A 232 14.07 8.21 2.30
CA THR A 232 14.15 7.27 1.19
C THR A 232 15.52 7.36 0.53
N PHE A 233 16.28 6.27 0.59
CA PHE A 233 17.50 6.08 -0.18
C PHE A 233 17.12 5.75 -1.62
N VAL A 234 17.26 6.74 -2.50
CA VAL A 234 16.92 6.62 -3.91
C VAL A 234 17.96 5.77 -4.60
N SER A 235 17.56 4.58 -5.04
CA SER A 235 18.39 3.71 -5.85
C SER A 235 18.86 4.43 -7.13
N PRO A 236 20.18 4.49 -7.39
CA PRO A 236 20.72 5.11 -8.60
C PRO A 236 20.74 4.17 -9.81
N LYS A 237 20.52 2.86 -9.60
CA LYS A 237 20.63 1.84 -10.65
C LYS A 237 19.50 0.82 -10.52
N TRP A 238 18.78 0.61 -11.61
CA TRP A 238 17.96 -0.59 -11.76
C TRP A 238 18.86 -1.84 -11.73
N PRO A 239 18.48 -2.98 -11.11
CA PRO A 239 17.18 -3.28 -10.51
C PRO A 239 17.12 -3.13 -8.97
N TYR A 240 17.93 -2.27 -8.36
CA TYR A 240 17.81 -2.05 -6.92
C TYR A 240 16.59 -1.18 -6.61
N ARG A 241 15.78 -1.59 -5.63
CA ARG A 241 14.60 -0.86 -5.15
C ARG A 241 15.00 0.32 -4.27
N HIS A 242 14.10 1.28 -4.13
CA HIS A 242 14.22 2.31 -3.10
C HIS A 242 14.11 1.67 -1.71
N VAL A 243 14.93 2.14 -0.77
CA VAL A 243 14.89 1.71 0.63
C VAL A 243 14.45 2.90 1.47
N GLN A 244 13.36 2.75 2.19
CA GLN A 244 12.74 3.80 2.98
C GLN A 244 12.88 3.49 4.47
N VAL A 245 13.53 4.37 5.22
CA VAL A 245 13.58 4.30 6.68
C VAL A 245 12.48 5.18 7.26
N ILE A 246 11.58 4.56 8.00
CA ILE A 246 10.43 5.22 8.61
C ILE A 246 10.87 6.00 9.85
N LEU A 247 10.55 7.29 9.93
CA LEU A 247 10.93 8.19 11.03
C LEU A 247 9.95 8.13 12.21
N ARG A 248 9.48 6.92 12.54
CA ARG A 248 8.76 6.63 13.78
C ARG A 248 9.53 5.60 14.60
N LEU A 249 9.63 5.86 15.90
CA LEU A 249 10.24 4.94 16.84
C LEU A 249 9.13 4.19 17.57
N TYR A 250 9.14 2.87 17.43
CA TYR A 250 8.22 1.98 18.13
C TYR A 250 8.86 1.43 19.40
N GLN A 251 8.07 1.06 20.39
CA GLN A 251 8.55 0.35 21.58
C GLN A 251 8.90 -1.10 21.24
N SER A 252 8.11 -1.75 20.39
CA SER A 252 8.28 -3.16 20.00
C SER A 252 7.78 -3.46 18.59
N ILE A 253 8.08 -4.67 18.10
CA ILE A 253 7.54 -5.18 16.83
C ILE A 253 6.01 -5.31 16.91
N THR A 254 5.47 -5.69 18.06
CA THR A 254 4.01 -5.71 18.28
C THR A 254 3.38 -4.33 18.11
N GLU A 255 3.96 -3.27 18.70
CA GLU A 255 3.41 -1.91 18.52
C GLU A 255 3.38 -1.53 17.03
N LEU A 256 4.43 -1.87 16.28
CA LEU A 256 4.49 -1.67 14.83
C LEU A 256 3.36 -2.39 14.10
N ILE A 257 3.24 -3.70 14.31
CA ILE A 257 2.30 -4.56 13.55
C ILE A 257 0.84 -4.24 13.89
N THR A 258 0.54 -3.99 15.16
CA THR A 258 -0.83 -3.64 15.59
C THR A 258 -1.29 -2.28 15.07
N GLY A 259 -0.35 -1.39 14.71
CA GLY A 259 -0.63 -0.09 14.11
C GLY A 259 -0.92 -0.11 12.61
N PHE A 260 -0.77 -1.24 11.92
CA PHE A 260 -1.07 -1.34 10.50
C PHE A 260 -2.56 -1.29 10.20
N ASP A 261 -2.92 -0.77 9.03
CA ASP A 261 -4.29 -0.61 8.58
C ASP A 261 -4.81 -1.86 7.85
N ILE A 262 -4.00 -2.42 6.94
CA ILE A 262 -4.35 -3.60 6.14
C ILE A 262 -3.93 -4.90 6.86
N ASP A 263 -4.84 -5.87 6.93
CA ASP A 263 -4.62 -7.15 7.61
C ASP A 263 -3.43 -7.92 7.04
N CYS A 264 -3.40 -8.19 5.73
CA CYS A 264 -2.31 -8.96 5.11
C CYS A 264 -0.95 -8.28 5.22
N ALA A 265 -0.91 -6.95 5.43
CA ALA A 265 0.34 -6.22 5.61
C ALA A 265 0.98 -6.46 6.98
N CYS A 266 0.28 -7.08 7.93
CA CYS A 266 0.73 -7.33 9.31
C CYS A 266 1.79 -8.45 9.36
N VAL A 267 2.91 -8.22 8.68
CA VAL A 267 4.06 -9.11 8.60
C VAL A 267 5.33 -8.28 8.83
N ALA A 268 6.23 -8.77 9.67
CA ALA A 268 7.56 -8.22 9.89
C ALA A 268 8.63 -9.31 9.78
N PHE A 269 9.82 -8.92 9.35
CA PHE A 269 11.01 -9.76 9.29
C PHE A 269 12.18 -9.03 9.95
N ASP A 270 12.83 -9.69 10.91
CA ASP A 270 13.91 -9.16 11.73
C ASP A 270 15.30 -9.65 11.31
N GLY A 271 15.44 -10.23 10.11
CA GLY A 271 16.68 -10.84 9.64
C GLY A 271 16.83 -12.32 9.97
N GLN A 272 16.08 -12.85 10.94
CA GLN A 272 16.13 -14.25 11.35
C GLN A 272 14.77 -14.93 11.26
N GLN A 273 13.70 -14.23 11.63
CA GLN A 273 12.37 -14.76 11.75
C GLN A 273 11.31 -13.82 11.19
N VAL A 274 10.25 -14.43 10.66
CA VAL A 274 9.08 -13.73 10.16
C VAL A 274 7.97 -13.81 11.19
N TYR A 275 7.39 -12.67 11.55
CA TYR A 275 6.29 -12.57 12.50
C TYR A 275 5.03 -12.04 11.82
N SER A 276 3.87 -12.48 12.28
CA SER A 276 2.57 -11.91 11.87
C SER A 276 1.59 -11.87 13.04
N SER A 277 0.61 -10.98 12.99
CA SER A 277 -0.52 -11.01 13.92
C SER A 277 -1.55 -12.07 13.51
N PRO A 278 -2.44 -12.52 14.41
CA PRO A 278 -3.54 -13.42 14.06
C PRO A 278 -4.37 -12.94 12.86
N ARG A 279 -4.66 -11.63 12.76
CA ARG A 279 -5.40 -11.10 11.59
C ARG A 279 -4.59 -11.15 10.29
N GLY A 280 -3.27 -10.96 10.36
CA GLY A 280 -2.39 -11.12 9.20
C GLY A 280 -2.35 -12.57 8.72
N ILE A 281 -2.27 -13.51 9.66
CA ILE A 281 -2.37 -14.95 9.36
C ILE A 281 -3.70 -15.30 8.70
N ALA A 282 -4.81 -14.84 9.27
CA ALA A 282 -6.14 -15.08 8.70
C ALA A 282 -6.22 -14.53 7.27
N ALA A 283 -5.78 -13.29 7.04
CA ALA A 283 -5.82 -12.66 5.73
C ALA A 283 -4.95 -13.37 4.68
N ILE A 284 -3.77 -13.87 5.07
CA ILE A 284 -2.90 -14.67 4.19
C ILE A 284 -3.53 -16.03 3.89
N SER A 285 -4.10 -16.69 4.90
CA SER A 285 -4.74 -18.00 4.77
C SER A 285 -5.97 -17.95 3.87
N THR A 286 -6.82 -16.93 3.99
CA THR A 286 -8.02 -16.81 3.16
C THR A 286 -7.81 -15.99 1.89
N ARG A 287 -6.64 -15.35 1.72
CA ARG A 287 -6.38 -14.34 0.68
C ARG A 287 -7.41 -13.20 0.69
N THR A 288 -7.80 -12.76 1.89
CA THR A 288 -8.84 -11.74 2.07
C THR A 288 -8.43 -10.70 3.11
N ASN A 289 -8.53 -9.41 2.80
CA ASN A 289 -8.47 -8.34 3.79
C ASN A 289 -9.89 -8.00 4.27
N THR A 290 -10.11 -7.90 5.58
CA THR A 290 -11.40 -7.49 6.13
C THR A 290 -11.43 -5.98 6.33
N ILE A 291 -12.55 -5.34 6.01
CA ILE A 291 -12.75 -3.92 6.28
C ILE A 291 -12.97 -3.71 7.78
N ASP A 292 -12.03 -2.99 8.40
CA ASP A 292 -12.09 -2.52 9.78
C ASP A 292 -11.94 -1.00 9.78
N LEU A 293 -13.07 -0.30 9.92
CA LEU A 293 -13.10 1.16 9.90
C LEU A 293 -12.39 1.79 11.10
N THR A 294 -12.17 1.04 12.20
CA THR A 294 -11.33 1.49 13.33
C THR A 294 -9.84 1.53 12.99
N ARG A 295 -9.47 1.15 11.76
CA ARG A 295 -8.11 1.14 11.23
C ARG A 295 -7.98 1.92 9.93
N ARG A 296 -9.06 2.55 9.47
CA ARG A 296 -9.12 3.27 8.19
C ARG A 296 -8.15 4.45 8.19
N SER A 297 -7.01 4.25 7.54
CA SER A 297 -6.06 5.31 7.22
C SER A 297 -6.56 6.17 6.04
N PRO A 298 -6.06 7.40 5.86
CA PRO A 298 -6.25 8.18 4.65
C PRO A 298 -5.89 7.43 3.36
N SER A 299 -4.98 6.47 3.40
CA SER A 299 -4.59 5.67 2.22
C SER A 299 -5.27 4.31 2.13
N TYR A 300 -6.27 4.04 2.98
CA TYR A 300 -6.81 2.70 3.22
C TYR A 300 -7.41 2.06 1.96
N GLU A 301 -8.26 2.77 1.24
CA GLU A 301 -8.91 2.31 0.02
C GLU A 301 -7.88 1.98 -1.06
N ASN A 302 -6.86 2.83 -1.21
CA ASN A 302 -5.78 2.66 -2.18
C ASN A 302 -4.88 1.48 -1.80
N ARG A 303 -4.59 1.29 -0.51
CA ARG A 303 -3.81 0.15 -0.01
C ARG A 303 -4.58 -1.16 -0.17
N LEU A 304 -5.90 -1.19 0.07
CA LEU A 304 -6.75 -2.33 -0.24
C LEU A 304 -6.67 -2.70 -1.74
N PHE A 305 -6.75 -1.70 -2.63
CA PHE A 305 -6.59 -1.92 -4.07
C PHE A 305 -5.19 -2.40 -4.46
N LYS A 306 -4.13 -1.86 -3.83
CA LYS A 306 -2.75 -2.34 -4.01
C LYS A 306 -2.65 -3.82 -3.66
N TYR A 307 -3.14 -4.23 -2.49
CA TYR A 307 -3.08 -5.64 -2.08
C TYR A 307 -4.02 -6.54 -2.88
N ARG A 308 -5.08 -6.00 -3.50
CA ARG A 308 -5.85 -6.72 -4.53
C ARG A 308 -5.03 -7.11 -5.74
N LYS A 309 -4.08 -6.28 -6.16
CA LYS A 309 -3.10 -6.64 -7.20
C LYS A 309 -2.10 -7.69 -6.73
N HIS A 310 -2.07 -8.01 -5.44
CA HIS A 310 -1.29 -9.08 -4.83
C HIS A 310 -2.14 -10.33 -4.50
N ASN A 311 -3.29 -10.48 -5.16
CA ASN A 311 -4.27 -11.56 -4.98
C ASN A 311 -4.89 -11.58 -3.58
N PHE A 312 -5.22 -10.41 -3.02
CA PHE A 312 -6.05 -10.31 -1.82
C PHE A 312 -7.36 -9.60 -2.14
N GLU A 313 -8.48 -10.31 -2.10
CA GLU A 313 -9.79 -9.67 -2.18
C GLU A 313 -10.13 -8.96 -0.87
N VAL A 314 -11.22 -8.19 -0.89
CA VAL A 314 -11.67 -7.41 0.26
C VAL A 314 -13.02 -7.95 0.72
N PHE A 315 -13.22 -8.07 2.02
CA PHE A 315 -14.48 -8.52 2.60
C PHE A 315 -15.03 -7.47 3.57
N TRP A 316 -16.33 -7.23 3.50
CA TRP A 316 -17.01 -6.36 4.46
C TRP A 316 -18.37 -6.93 4.81
N ASP A 317 -18.55 -7.28 6.09
CA ASP A 317 -19.78 -7.93 6.57
C ASP A 317 -21.02 -7.05 6.38
N SER A 318 -20.88 -5.74 6.57
CA SER A 318 -21.97 -4.76 6.41
C SER A 318 -22.26 -4.39 4.95
N LEU A 319 -21.60 -5.01 3.96
CA LEU A 319 -21.80 -4.69 2.55
C LEU A 319 -23.22 -5.05 2.06
N ASP A 320 -23.93 -4.07 1.52
CA ASP A 320 -25.20 -4.26 0.81
C ASP A 320 -25.06 -3.90 -0.68
N ARG A 321 -24.86 -4.91 -1.53
CA ARG A 321 -24.70 -4.73 -2.98
C ARG A 321 -25.96 -4.21 -3.67
N ARG A 322 -27.15 -4.40 -3.11
CA ARG A 322 -28.41 -3.92 -3.71
C ARG A 322 -28.49 -2.40 -3.78
N LYS A 323 -27.68 -1.72 -2.97
CA LYS A 323 -27.59 -0.27 -2.96
C LYS A 323 -26.61 0.29 -4.00
N PHE A 324 -25.96 -0.57 -4.80
CA PHE A 324 -24.94 -0.16 -5.77
C PHE A 324 -25.47 0.16 -7.16
N ASP A 325 -26.71 -0.19 -7.50
CA ASP A 325 -27.26 -0.01 -8.86
C ASP A 325 -27.19 1.44 -9.37
N ILE A 326 -27.27 2.42 -8.46
CA ILE A 326 -27.15 3.85 -8.78
C ILE A 326 -25.67 4.22 -8.97
N ALA A 327 -24.80 3.79 -8.06
CA ALA A 327 -23.37 4.07 -8.10
C ALA A 327 -22.70 3.43 -9.34
N GLU A 328 -22.98 2.16 -9.63
CA GLU A 328 -22.44 1.49 -10.81
C GLU A 328 -22.89 2.14 -12.11
N ARG A 329 -24.15 2.56 -12.22
CA ARG A 329 -24.66 3.27 -13.40
C ARG A 329 -24.00 4.63 -13.56
N ARG A 330 -23.96 5.43 -12.49
CA ARG A 330 -23.38 6.78 -12.50
C ARG A 330 -21.87 6.76 -12.77
N PHE A 331 -21.12 5.85 -12.14
CA PHE A 331 -19.71 5.67 -12.48
C PHE A 331 -19.54 5.18 -13.91
N GLY A 332 -20.47 4.37 -14.42
CA GLY A 332 -20.53 3.99 -15.82
C GLY A 332 -20.70 5.16 -16.77
N GLU A 333 -21.62 6.09 -16.46
CA GLU A 333 -21.90 7.33 -17.19
C GLU A 333 -20.70 8.29 -17.13
N MET A 334 -20.20 8.59 -15.93
CA MET A 334 -19.01 9.43 -15.71
C MET A 334 -17.77 8.85 -16.41
N ALA A 335 -17.66 7.51 -16.45
CA ALA A 335 -16.59 6.82 -17.16
C ALA A 335 -16.73 6.89 -18.70
N ASN A 336 -17.88 7.27 -19.22
CA ASN A 336 -18.09 7.46 -20.65
C ASN A 336 -18.00 8.94 -21.05
N SER A 337 -18.28 9.87 -20.13
CA SER A 337 -18.20 11.34 -20.33
C SER A 337 -16.84 11.95 -20.02
N TYR A 338 -15.83 11.16 -19.61
CA TYR A 338 -14.51 11.66 -19.15
C TYR A 338 -14.56 12.51 -17.86
N GLU A 339 -15.71 12.59 -17.19
CA GLU A 339 -15.92 13.35 -15.94
C GLU A 339 -15.56 12.54 -14.69
N LEU A 340 -15.26 11.24 -14.85
CA LEU A 340 -14.82 10.41 -13.74
C LEU A 340 -13.45 10.91 -13.25
N ASN A 341 -13.49 11.69 -12.17
CA ASN A 341 -12.31 12.03 -11.40
C ASN A 341 -12.23 11.10 -10.18
N PRO A 342 -11.41 10.02 -10.20
CA PRO A 342 -11.24 9.10 -9.08
C PRO A 342 -10.78 9.80 -7.81
N LYS A 343 -10.24 11.03 -7.97
CA LYS A 343 -9.79 11.84 -6.86
C LYS A 343 -10.91 12.39 -5.98
N ARG A 344 -12.11 12.53 -6.52
CA ARG A 344 -13.25 13.07 -5.76
C ARG A 344 -14.10 11.98 -5.13
N ILE A 345 -13.77 10.71 -5.39
CA ILE A 345 -14.53 9.55 -4.94
C ILE A 345 -13.80 8.96 -3.74
N THR A 346 -14.45 8.83 -2.59
CA THR A 346 -13.86 8.32 -1.33
C THR A 346 -14.62 7.08 -0.81
N GLY A 347 -14.10 6.44 0.23
CA GLY A 347 -14.80 5.37 0.95
C GLY A 347 -15.14 4.15 0.09
N LEU A 348 -16.28 3.54 0.38
CA LEU A 348 -16.81 2.39 -0.33
C LEU A 348 -16.99 2.65 -1.83
N ALA A 349 -17.37 3.88 -2.20
CA ALA A 349 -17.57 4.27 -3.59
C ALA A 349 -16.30 4.11 -4.40
N ARG A 350 -15.14 4.44 -3.81
CA ARG A 350 -13.84 4.25 -4.44
C ARG A 350 -13.52 2.78 -4.65
N LEU A 351 -13.85 1.91 -3.68
CA LEU A 351 -13.67 0.47 -3.84
C LEU A 351 -14.60 -0.15 -4.90
N VAL A 352 -15.85 0.32 -4.99
CA VAL A 352 -16.80 -0.08 -6.05
C VAL A 352 -16.27 0.34 -7.41
N MET A 353 -15.80 1.58 -7.53
CA MET A 353 -15.14 2.06 -8.75
C MET A 353 -13.96 1.17 -9.12
N PHE A 354 -13.06 0.84 -8.17
CA PHE A 354 -11.96 -0.10 -8.43
C PHE A 354 -12.43 -1.48 -8.89
N GLU A 355 -13.48 -2.04 -8.28
CA GLU A 355 -14.07 -3.32 -8.71
C GLU A 355 -14.59 -3.25 -10.16
N MET A 356 -15.33 -2.20 -10.51
CA MET A 356 -15.82 -2.00 -11.88
C MET A 356 -14.67 -1.91 -12.89
N LEU A 357 -13.57 -1.26 -12.51
CA LEU A 357 -12.39 -1.10 -13.33
C LEU A 357 -11.65 -2.42 -13.55
N LEU A 358 -11.60 -3.29 -12.54
CA LEU A 358 -11.06 -4.65 -12.69
C LEU A 358 -11.93 -5.48 -13.65
N LYS A 359 -13.27 -5.36 -13.58
CA LYS A 359 -14.21 -6.09 -14.46
C LYS A 359 -14.09 -5.70 -15.94
N ARG A 360 -13.84 -4.42 -16.27
CA ARG A 360 -13.80 -3.92 -17.67
C ARG A 360 -12.55 -4.33 -18.48
N GLY A 361 -11.55 -4.97 -17.87
CA GLY A 361 -10.44 -5.58 -18.60
C GLY A 361 -9.67 -4.61 -19.52
N HIS A 362 -9.51 -4.95 -20.82
CA HIS A 362 -8.77 -4.20 -21.85
C HIS A 362 -9.60 -3.16 -22.62
N SER A 363 -10.92 -3.09 -22.43
CA SER A 363 -11.80 -2.06 -23.04
C SER A 363 -11.76 -0.77 -22.22
N ARG A 364 -10.55 -0.32 -21.90
CA ARG A 364 -10.30 0.88 -21.09
C ARG A 364 -10.22 2.09 -22.01
N PRO A 365 -11.00 3.14 -21.77
CA PRO A 365 -10.60 4.47 -22.21
C PRO A 365 -9.21 4.81 -21.63
N TYR A 366 -8.27 5.25 -22.47
CA TYR A 366 -6.87 5.54 -22.10
C TYR A 366 -6.76 6.48 -20.88
N TYR A 367 -7.68 7.43 -20.75
CA TYR A 367 -7.72 8.38 -19.64
C TYR A 367 -7.92 7.67 -18.29
N ILE A 368 -8.79 6.65 -18.19
CA ILE A 368 -9.00 5.88 -16.96
C ILE A 368 -7.72 5.13 -16.58
N GLN A 369 -6.98 4.61 -17.57
CA GLN A 369 -5.71 3.93 -17.33
C GLN A 369 -4.63 4.91 -16.82
N ARG A 370 -4.57 6.12 -17.37
CA ARG A 370 -3.65 7.17 -16.93
C ARG A 370 -4.04 7.73 -15.56
N THR A 371 -5.33 7.89 -15.27
CA THR A 371 -5.82 8.40 -13.98
C THR A 371 -5.70 7.34 -12.90
N LEU A 372 -5.92 6.06 -13.19
CA LEU A 372 -5.63 4.98 -12.25
C LEU A 372 -4.16 4.81 -12.00
N LYS A 373 -3.31 4.96 -13.04
CA LYS A 373 -1.88 5.06 -12.83
C LYS A 373 -1.59 6.23 -11.88
N LYS A 374 -2.14 7.43 -12.14
CA LYS A 374 -2.06 8.57 -11.21
C LYS A 374 -2.67 8.33 -9.82
N VAL A 375 -3.62 7.42 -9.60
CA VAL A 375 -4.22 7.09 -8.28
C VAL A 375 -3.46 5.97 -7.57
N ASP A 376 -2.85 5.07 -8.34
CA ASP A 376 -1.88 4.07 -7.88
C ASP A 376 -0.57 4.77 -7.46
N GLU A 377 -0.22 5.83 -8.18
CA GLU A 377 0.92 6.74 -7.98
C GLU A 377 0.62 7.81 -6.89
N VAL A 378 -0.62 8.35 -6.80
CA VAL A 378 -1.03 9.37 -5.81
C VAL A 378 -2.00 8.78 -4.78
N ARG A 379 -1.50 8.60 -3.55
CA ARG A 379 -2.17 7.81 -2.50
C ARG A 379 -3.32 8.41 -1.70
N ASP A 380 -3.76 9.67 -1.87
CA ASP A 380 -5.17 10.10 -1.74
C ASP A 380 -5.30 11.61 -2.07
N PRO A 381 -6.37 12.03 -2.74
CA PRO A 381 -6.80 13.41 -2.99
C PRO A 381 -7.64 14.15 -1.94
N ALA A 382 -7.94 13.58 -0.78
CA ALA A 382 -8.49 14.35 0.36
C ALA A 382 -7.60 15.56 0.78
N ILE A 383 -6.40 15.70 0.21
CA ILE A 383 -5.44 16.80 0.44
C ILE A 383 -5.87 18.13 -0.21
N MET A 384 -6.84 18.14 -1.12
CA MET A 384 -7.14 19.33 -1.93
C MET A 384 -8.33 20.18 -1.46
N THR A 385 -9.13 19.70 -0.51
CA THR A 385 -10.28 20.44 0.05
C THR A 385 -10.09 20.67 1.54
N GLY A 386 -9.30 21.66 1.91
CA GLY A 386 -9.23 22.18 3.29
C GLY A 386 -8.30 21.41 4.24
N GLY A 387 -7.13 22.02 4.49
CA GLY A 387 -6.26 21.84 5.65
C GLY A 387 -6.42 20.59 6.55
N SER A 388 -5.83 19.46 6.17
CA SER A 388 -5.14 18.58 7.14
C SER A 388 -4.10 17.70 6.41
N TYR A 389 -2.98 17.49 7.07
CA TYR A 389 -1.74 16.94 6.53
C TYR A 389 -1.64 15.42 6.78
N ASP A 390 -0.79 14.73 6.00
CA ASP A 390 -0.29 13.35 6.18
C ASP A 390 -1.12 12.19 5.57
N LEU A 391 -0.57 11.56 4.53
CA LEU A 391 -1.28 10.66 3.61
C LEU A 391 -0.44 9.52 2.97
N SER A 392 0.38 8.90 3.79
CA SER A 392 0.34 7.47 4.07
C SER A 392 0.72 7.38 5.54
N GLY A 393 0.76 6.19 6.14
CA GLY A 393 1.31 6.12 7.51
C GLY A 393 2.64 6.88 7.66
N TYR A 394 3.45 7.00 6.59
CA TYR A 394 4.77 7.63 6.65
C TYR A 394 5.34 8.37 5.40
N THR A 395 4.71 8.42 4.22
CA THR A 395 5.15 9.25 3.05
C THR A 395 4.06 9.46 1.98
N ASN A 396 3.95 10.67 1.40
CA ASN A 396 3.01 10.99 0.31
C ASN A 396 3.69 11.13 -1.06
N ILE A 397 5.01 10.96 -1.12
CA ILE A 397 5.79 11.08 -2.35
C ILE A 397 6.03 9.71 -2.96
N GLU A 398 5.56 9.51 -4.19
CA GLU A 398 5.97 8.35 -4.98
C GLU A 398 7.38 8.55 -5.54
N THR A 399 8.21 7.55 -5.33
CA THR A 399 9.51 7.42 -5.98
C THR A 399 9.39 6.35 -7.07
N PRO A 400 9.13 6.76 -8.34
CA PRO A 400 8.91 5.81 -9.42
C PRO A 400 10.12 4.92 -9.64
N TYR A 401 9.86 3.62 -9.77
CA TYR A 401 10.90 2.61 -9.92
C TYR A 401 10.73 1.82 -11.23
N SER A 402 11.67 1.96 -12.16
CA SER A 402 11.78 1.11 -13.35
C SER A 402 13.14 1.28 -14.02
N ALA A 403 13.42 0.47 -15.05
CA ALA A 403 14.63 0.59 -15.87
C ALA A 403 14.77 1.97 -16.55
N LEU A 404 13.69 2.76 -16.64
CA LEU A 404 13.68 4.09 -17.26
C LEU A 404 13.90 5.24 -16.26
N PHE A 405 13.85 4.97 -14.96
CA PHE A 405 13.98 5.99 -13.91
C PHE A 405 15.36 5.91 -13.26
N THR A 406 16.25 6.82 -13.65
CA THR A 406 17.49 7.11 -12.93
C THR A 406 17.19 7.93 -11.67
N ALA A 407 18.13 8.02 -10.73
CA ALA A 407 17.95 8.86 -9.55
C ALA A 407 17.62 10.33 -9.90
N ASP A 408 18.21 10.87 -10.98
CA ASP A 408 17.90 12.23 -11.45
C ASP A 408 16.44 12.36 -11.94
N ARG A 409 15.93 11.35 -12.66
CA ARG A 409 14.54 11.31 -13.10
C ARG A 409 13.56 11.15 -11.94
N VAL A 410 13.92 10.39 -10.91
CA VAL A 410 13.16 10.33 -9.66
C VAL A 410 13.13 11.71 -9.00
N CYS A 411 14.27 12.39 -8.89
CA CYS A 411 14.33 13.76 -8.36
C CYS A 411 13.45 14.74 -9.15
N GLU A 412 13.50 14.70 -10.47
CA GLU A 412 12.63 15.53 -11.32
C GLU A 412 11.14 15.20 -11.13
N TYR A 413 10.79 13.91 -11.06
CA TYR A 413 9.43 13.48 -10.83
C TYR A 413 8.90 14.02 -9.49
N VAL A 414 9.64 13.80 -8.41
CA VAL A 414 9.29 14.29 -7.08
C VAL A 414 9.13 15.80 -7.08
N LYS A 415 10.02 16.55 -7.73
CA LYS A 415 9.90 18.02 -7.83
C LYS A 415 8.63 18.48 -8.53
N ARG A 416 8.13 17.73 -9.52
CA ARG A 416 6.90 18.08 -10.27
C ARG A 416 5.62 17.66 -9.54
N HIS A 417 5.68 16.62 -8.71
CA HIS A 417 4.47 15.95 -8.21
C HIS A 417 4.32 15.96 -6.68
N ALA A 418 5.37 16.24 -5.91
CA ALA A 418 5.28 16.27 -4.45
C ALA A 418 4.45 17.47 -3.97
N THR A 419 3.37 17.15 -3.25
CA THR A 419 2.53 18.13 -2.57
C THR A 419 2.98 18.39 -1.14
N GLU A 420 3.75 17.46 -0.55
CA GLU A 420 4.29 17.59 0.80
C GLU A 420 5.71 18.18 0.81
N PRO A 421 6.14 18.76 1.94
CA PRO A 421 7.50 19.26 2.11
C PRO A 421 8.56 18.16 1.97
N PHE A 422 9.59 18.41 1.15
CA PHE A 422 10.66 17.45 0.91
C PHE A 422 12.04 18.09 0.76
N MET A 423 13.09 17.28 0.95
CA MET A 423 14.47 17.68 0.76
C MET A 423 15.27 16.53 0.12
N PHE A 424 16.05 16.86 -0.91
CA PHE A 424 17.05 15.95 -1.46
C PHE A 424 18.45 16.33 -0.99
N GLY A 425 19.34 15.34 -0.87
CA GLY A 425 20.76 15.56 -0.62
C GLY A 425 21.50 14.28 -0.28
N THR A 426 22.76 14.44 0.15
CA THR A 426 23.48 13.40 0.87
C THR A 426 22.78 13.09 2.20
N LEU A 427 23.10 11.94 2.81
CA LEU A 427 22.52 11.59 4.12
C LEU A 427 22.78 12.70 5.16
N ASP A 428 24.01 13.21 5.26
CA ASP A 428 24.32 14.25 6.24
C ASP A 428 23.56 15.56 6.01
N GLU A 429 23.30 15.93 4.74
CA GLU A 429 22.49 17.11 4.40
C GLU A 429 21.03 16.93 4.80
N VAL A 430 20.45 15.75 4.57
CA VAL A 430 19.05 15.48 4.96
C VAL A 430 18.90 15.28 6.48
N LEU A 431 19.93 14.77 7.17
CA LEU A 431 19.95 14.67 8.64
C LEU A 431 20.07 16.06 9.30
N HIS A 432 20.95 16.92 8.78
CA HIS A 432 21.27 18.24 9.33
C HIS A 432 21.19 19.28 8.21
N ARG A 433 20.07 19.99 8.11
CA ARG A 433 19.89 21.06 7.11
C ARG A 433 20.98 22.14 7.30
N LYS A 434 22.09 22.06 6.54
CA LYS A 434 23.17 23.06 6.61
C LYS A 434 22.67 24.39 6.04
N ARG A 435 22.96 25.48 6.74
CA ARG A 435 22.49 26.86 6.46
C ARG A 435 23.08 27.50 5.19
N SER A 436 23.78 26.73 4.36
CA SER A 436 24.74 27.23 3.38
C SER A 436 24.47 26.69 1.98
N LYS A 437 23.34 27.11 1.41
CA LYS A 437 23.03 27.38 -0.01
C LYS A 437 21.52 27.68 -0.08
N LYS A 438 21.06 28.45 -1.08
CA LYS A 438 19.64 28.81 -1.27
C LYS A 438 18.73 27.59 -1.03
N PRO A 439 17.56 27.73 -0.37
CA PRO A 439 16.67 26.60 -0.07
C PRO A 439 16.43 25.82 -1.36
N GLN A 440 16.90 24.57 -1.36
CA GLN A 440 16.66 23.68 -2.48
C GLN A 440 15.29 23.03 -2.24
N TRP A 441 14.27 23.60 -2.89
CA TRP A 441 12.92 23.05 -3.02
C TRP A 441 12.03 23.23 -1.77
N ASN A 442 10.83 22.65 -1.78
CA ASN A 442 9.71 22.90 -0.85
C ASN A 442 9.99 22.45 0.61
N ASP A 443 11.14 22.84 1.17
CA ASP A 443 11.72 22.39 2.45
C ASP A 443 11.37 23.30 3.63
N ARG A 444 10.60 24.37 3.40
CA ARG A 444 10.37 25.45 4.37
C ARG A 444 9.67 24.95 5.63
N GLU A 445 8.81 23.96 5.49
CA GLU A 445 8.06 23.33 6.58
C GLU A 445 8.79 22.14 7.23
N LEU A 446 9.90 21.66 6.63
CA LEU A 446 10.71 20.59 7.23
C LEU A 446 11.59 21.14 8.36
N SER A 447 11.62 20.39 9.48
CA SER A 447 12.48 20.73 10.61
C SER A 447 13.96 20.67 10.24
N LYS A 448 14.74 21.63 10.75
CA LYS A 448 16.19 21.74 10.48
C LYS A 448 16.97 20.48 10.84
N THR A 449 16.60 19.85 11.95
CA THR A 449 17.08 18.52 12.37
C THR A 449 15.97 17.51 12.19
N ILE A 450 16.31 16.25 12.03
CA ILE A 450 15.33 15.17 12.06
C ILE A 450 14.58 15.17 13.38
N LYS A 451 13.28 14.90 13.30
CA LYS A 451 12.41 14.62 14.43
C LYS A 451 11.81 13.25 14.19
N PHE A 452 11.82 12.42 15.21
CA PHE A 452 11.13 11.14 15.18
C PHE A 452 9.71 11.33 15.70
N ILE A 453 8.77 10.65 15.06
CA ILE A 453 7.42 10.55 15.57
C ILE A 453 7.47 9.64 16.80
N LYS A 454 7.08 10.21 17.95
CA LYS A 454 6.96 9.53 19.24
C LYS A 454 5.51 9.46 19.74
N GLU A 455 4.56 9.90 18.92
CA GLU A 455 3.19 10.08 19.36
C GLU A 455 2.47 8.76 19.71
N ASN A 456 1.62 8.91 20.72
CA ASN A 456 0.97 7.88 21.50
C ASN A 456 0.01 6.99 20.66
N PRO A 457 0.19 5.66 20.66
CA PRO A 457 -0.65 4.68 19.94
C PRO A 457 -2.15 4.73 20.26
N GLY A 458 -2.57 5.26 21.41
CA GLY A 458 -3.99 5.29 21.80
C GLY A 458 -4.82 6.36 21.15
N ARG A 459 -4.18 7.42 20.64
CA ARG A 459 -4.85 8.31 19.69
C ARG A 459 -5.09 7.61 18.34
N GLN A 460 -4.36 6.53 18.05
CA GLN A 460 -4.58 5.68 16.88
C GLN A 460 -5.77 4.71 17.05
N MET A 461 -6.70 4.91 18.01
CA MET A 461 -7.92 4.10 18.12
C MET A 461 -8.80 4.15 16.87
N ILE A 462 -8.50 5.07 15.94
CA ILE A 462 -8.96 5.01 14.57
C ILE A 462 -7.67 5.11 13.73
N GLY A 463 -7.35 4.08 12.94
CA GLY A 463 -6.03 3.91 12.31
C GLY A 463 -5.58 5.12 11.49
N SER A 464 -4.26 5.34 11.49
CA SER A 464 -3.53 6.55 11.05
C SER A 464 -3.63 7.77 11.96
N PHE A 465 -2.75 8.74 11.73
CA PHE A 465 -2.70 10.01 12.48
C PHE A 465 -3.93 10.91 12.22
N TYR A 466 -4.75 10.61 11.20
CA TYR A 466 -5.92 11.39 10.77
C TYR A 466 -7.05 10.47 10.32
N PRO A 467 -7.76 9.85 11.25
CA PRO A 467 -8.84 8.95 10.90
C PRO A 467 -10.00 9.66 10.21
N LEU A 468 -10.41 9.13 9.06
CA LEU A 468 -11.73 9.41 8.49
C LEU A 468 -12.78 8.70 9.34
N THR A 469 -13.95 9.31 9.55
CA THR A 469 -15.00 8.71 10.38
C THR A 469 -15.58 7.47 9.69
N ALA A 470 -16.38 6.67 10.42
CA ALA A 470 -17.16 5.62 9.78
C ALA A 470 -18.35 6.19 8.99
N ASP A 471 -18.71 7.45 9.27
CA ASP A 471 -19.93 8.08 8.80
C ASP A 471 -19.87 8.39 7.29
N ASP A 472 -18.71 8.84 6.78
CA ASP A 472 -18.52 9.14 5.35
C ASP A 472 -18.32 7.87 4.49
N TRP A 473 -18.01 6.72 5.11
CA TRP A 473 -17.57 5.50 4.39
C TRP A 473 -18.55 5.08 3.29
N THR A 474 -19.85 5.25 3.52
CA THR A 474 -20.90 4.79 2.58
C THR A 474 -21.61 5.90 1.83
N GLU A 475 -21.38 7.17 2.17
CA GLU A 475 -22.16 8.31 1.64
C GLU A 475 -22.19 8.31 0.11
N MET A 476 -21.01 8.30 -0.51
CA MET A 476 -20.86 8.31 -1.96
C MET A 476 -21.23 6.99 -2.65
N ALA A 477 -21.52 5.92 -1.91
CA ALA A 477 -21.84 4.62 -2.50
C ALA A 477 -23.33 4.28 -2.37
N TYR A 478 -23.96 4.63 -1.24
CA TYR A 478 -25.33 4.28 -0.91
C TYR A 478 -26.31 5.45 -1.01
N TYR A 479 -25.84 6.67 -0.82
CA TYR A 479 -26.69 7.85 -0.68
C TYR A 479 -26.34 8.94 -1.69
N ILE A 480 -25.82 8.56 -2.87
CA ILE A 480 -25.60 9.50 -3.96
C ILE A 480 -26.95 10.19 -4.26
N SER A 481 -27.14 11.40 -3.74
CA SER A 481 -28.27 12.24 -4.11
C SER A 481 -28.09 12.65 -5.57
N SER A 482 -29.20 12.91 -6.25
CA SER A 482 -29.23 13.50 -7.58
C SER A 482 -28.62 14.91 -7.64
N GLU A 483 -28.06 15.43 -6.54
CA GLU A 483 -27.70 16.83 -6.34
C GLU A 483 -26.21 17.07 -6.01
N TYR A 484 -25.30 16.19 -6.44
CA TYR A 484 -23.91 16.64 -6.63
C TYR A 484 -23.84 17.49 -7.91
N ASN A 485 -24.41 18.71 -7.84
CA ASN A 485 -24.16 19.78 -8.78
C ASN A 485 -22.76 20.35 -8.52
N THR A 486 -22.02 20.63 -9.59
CA THR A 486 -20.68 21.20 -9.60
C THR A 486 -20.64 22.71 -9.36
N ASP A 487 -21.67 23.29 -8.75
CA ASP A 487 -21.71 24.72 -8.48
C ASP A 487 -21.31 24.95 -7.02
N ASP A 488 -20.02 25.22 -6.82
CA ASP A 488 -19.52 25.72 -5.55
C ASP A 488 -19.98 27.17 -5.39
N SER A 489 -20.75 27.38 -4.33
CA SER A 489 -21.19 28.66 -3.82
C SER A 489 -19.99 29.58 -3.61
N GLY A 490 -20.01 30.72 -4.29
CA GLY A 490 -19.09 31.81 -4.03
C GLY A 490 -19.21 32.28 -2.58
N ASP A 491 -18.13 32.15 -1.83
CA ASP A 491 -17.94 32.91 -0.61
C ASP A 491 -17.83 34.39 -0.99
N GLU A 492 -18.83 35.16 -0.57
CA GLU A 492 -18.83 36.62 -0.60
C GLU A 492 -17.58 37.16 0.10
N TRP A 493 -16.64 37.67 -0.69
CA TRP A 493 -15.71 38.70 -0.23
C TRP A 493 -16.08 40.00 -0.93
N GLU A 494 -16.42 41.00 -0.12
CA GLU A 494 -16.79 42.33 -0.54
C GLU A 494 -15.80 42.92 -1.55
N SER A 495 -16.36 43.35 -2.68
CA SER A 495 -15.67 43.96 -3.80
C SER A 495 -14.95 45.25 -3.40
N THR A 496 -13.63 45.28 -3.63
CA THR A 496 -12.97 46.50 -4.11
C THR A 496 -12.50 46.26 -5.53
N ASN A 497 -13.22 46.87 -6.48
CA ASN A 497 -12.96 46.86 -7.92
C ASN A 497 -11.55 47.38 -8.25
N ALA A 498 -10.75 46.56 -8.96
CA ALA A 498 -9.99 46.95 -10.15
C ALA A 498 -9.10 45.79 -10.61
N GLY A 499 -9.39 45.22 -11.79
CA GLY A 499 -8.44 44.36 -12.51
C GLY A 499 -8.95 42.96 -12.89
N THR A 500 -10.10 42.86 -13.55
CA THR A 500 -10.56 41.61 -14.18
C THR A 500 -11.06 41.93 -15.57
N GLU A 501 -10.20 41.75 -16.57
CA GLU A 501 -10.58 41.65 -17.99
C GLU A 501 -9.46 40.97 -18.81
N GLU A 502 -8.21 40.89 -18.31
CA GLU A 502 -7.11 40.17 -19.01
C GLU A 502 -6.92 38.69 -18.60
N SER A 503 -7.53 38.20 -17.51
CA SER A 503 -7.29 36.83 -17.00
C SER A 503 -8.26 35.76 -17.53
N GLU A 504 -9.42 36.13 -18.04
CA GLU A 504 -10.41 35.17 -18.58
C GLU A 504 -10.13 34.79 -20.04
N GLN A 505 -9.53 35.69 -20.82
CA GLN A 505 -9.15 35.40 -22.21
C GLN A 505 -7.94 34.45 -22.31
N VAL A 506 -6.97 34.57 -21.40
CA VAL A 506 -5.77 33.71 -21.37
C VAL A 506 -6.13 32.25 -21.03
N ASN A 507 -7.10 32.02 -20.15
CA ASN A 507 -7.53 30.66 -19.78
C ASN A 507 -8.33 29.95 -20.88
N GLN A 508 -9.05 30.68 -21.73
CA GLN A 508 -9.75 30.09 -22.88
C GLN A 508 -8.77 29.73 -24.00
N GLU A 509 -7.80 30.60 -24.31
CA GLU A 509 -6.78 30.33 -25.33
C GLU A 509 -5.87 29.15 -24.95
N GLU A 510 -5.43 29.04 -23.68
CA GLU A 510 -4.63 27.88 -23.22
C GLU A 510 -5.41 26.56 -23.27
N SER A 511 -6.74 26.59 -23.07
CA SER A 511 -7.58 25.40 -23.14
C SER A 511 -7.78 24.89 -24.57
N GLU A 512 -7.87 25.81 -25.54
CA GLU A 512 -8.04 25.48 -26.95
C GLU A 512 -6.72 25.02 -27.59
N GLU A 513 -5.58 25.65 -27.28
CA GLU A 513 -4.25 25.22 -27.76
C GLU A 513 -3.88 23.82 -27.25
N MET A 514 -4.19 23.51 -25.98
CA MET A 514 -3.95 22.19 -25.41
C MET A 514 -4.80 21.11 -26.07
N SER A 515 -6.05 21.42 -26.45
CA SER A 515 -6.92 20.49 -27.17
C SER A 515 -6.43 20.17 -28.59
N GLN A 516 -5.79 21.13 -29.27
CA GLN A 516 -5.30 20.96 -30.64
C GLN A 516 -3.97 20.18 -30.68
N GLN A 517 -3.06 20.44 -29.73
CA GLN A 517 -1.84 19.64 -29.58
C GLN A 517 -2.16 18.17 -29.22
N GLU A 518 -3.19 17.94 -28.41
CA GLU A 518 -3.66 16.59 -28.06
C GLU A 518 -4.21 15.80 -29.26
N ILE A 519 -4.82 16.46 -30.25
CA ILE A 519 -5.34 15.80 -31.46
C ILE A 519 -4.22 15.44 -32.44
N GLU A 520 -3.17 16.27 -32.53
CA GLU A 520 -2.04 16.03 -33.43
C GLU A 520 -1.15 14.87 -32.94
N GLU A 521 -0.85 14.79 -31.64
CA GLU A 521 -0.08 13.69 -31.05
C GLU A 521 -0.80 12.33 -31.22
N ASP A 522 -2.13 12.34 -31.09
CA ASP A 522 -2.99 11.16 -31.19
C ASP A 522 -3.07 10.60 -32.62
N ASN A 523 -2.93 11.47 -33.63
CA ASN A 523 -2.82 11.07 -35.04
C ASN A 523 -1.44 10.51 -35.38
N GLU A 524 -0.39 11.10 -34.80
CA GLU A 524 0.99 10.66 -35.04
C GLU A 524 1.26 9.26 -34.44
N GLU A 525 0.67 8.96 -33.27
CA GLU A 525 0.86 7.68 -32.59
C GLU A 525 -0.02 6.56 -33.17
N LYS A 526 -1.22 6.86 -33.67
CA LYS A 526 -2.02 5.91 -34.47
C LYS A 526 -1.29 5.46 -35.74
N SER A 527 -0.55 6.37 -36.38
CA SER A 527 0.32 6.06 -37.51
C SER A 527 1.47 5.11 -37.13
N LYS A 528 2.15 5.39 -35.99
CA LYS A 528 3.22 4.52 -35.45
C LYS A 528 2.72 3.12 -35.09
N GLN A 529 1.53 3.00 -34.50
CA GLN A 529 0.92 1.70 -34.17
C GLN A 529 0.48 0.90 -35.41
N GLN A 530 -0.03 1.57 -36.46
CA GLN A 530 -0.30 0.91 -37.75
C GLN A 530 1.00 0.38 -38.39
N GLY A 531 2.08 1.16 -38.33
CA GLY A 531 3.42 0.73 -38.77
C GLY A 531 3.91 -0.52 -38.02
N LEU A 532 3.75 -0.55 -36.69
CA LEU A 532 4.16 -1.70 -35.87
C LEU A 532 3.33 -2.96 -36.18
N ARG A 533 2.01 -2.80 -36.36
CA ARG A 533 1.10 -3.90 -36.75
C ARG A 533 1.44 -4.45 -38.14
N HIS A 534 1.83 -3.59 -39.08
CA HIS A 534 2.27 -4.01 -40.41
C HIS A 534 3.57 -4.82 -40.34
N THR A 535 4.54 -4.37 -39.53
CA THR A 535 5.83 -5.06 -39.31
C THR A 535 5.64 -6.43 -38.67
N VAL A 536 4.79 -6.54 -37.65
CA VAL A 536 4.46 -7.81 -36.99
C VAL A 536 3.77 -8.78 -37.94
N ARG A 537 2.84 -8.29 -38.79
CA ARG A 537 2.18 -9.12 -39.83
C ARG A 537 3.18 -9.61 -40.88
N GLN A 538 4.13 -8.80 -41.31
CA GLN A 538 5.21 -9.23 -42.22
C GLN A 538 6.10 -10.28 -41.58
N TRP A 539 6.46 -10.12 -40.31
CA TRP A 539 7.25 -11.10 -39.56
C TRP A 539 6.53 -12.44 -39.45
N MET A 540 5.24 -12.46 -39.07
CA MET A 540 4.44 -13.70 -39.02
C MET A 540 4.33 -14.38 -40.39
N ARG A 541 4.19 -13.62 -41.48
CA ARG A 541 4.18 -14.18 -42.86
C ARG A 541 5.51 -14.84 -43.20
N ARG A 542 6.65 -14.19 -42.91
CA ARG A 542 7.99 -14.75 -43.14
C ARG A 542 8.24 -16.02 -42.31
N SER A 543 7.79 -16.03 -41.05
CA SER A 543 7.90 -17.18 -40.16
C SER A 543 7.07 -18.38 -40.63
N ARG A 544 5.85 -18.16 -41.15
CA ARG A 544 5.03 -19.23 -41.75
C ARG A 544 5.64 -19.80 -43.02
N VAL A 545 6.28 -18.98 -43.85
CA VAL A 545 7.00 -19.46 -45.05
C VAL A 545 8.21 -20.31 -44.65
N ARG A 546 9.00 -19.89 -43.66
CA ARG A 546 10.12 -20.68 -43.12
C ARG A 546 9.66 -22.01 -42.53
N LEU A 547 8.55 -22.02 -41.80
CA LEU A 547 7.97 -23.24 -41.23
C LEU A 547 7.49 -24.22 -42.32
N ARG A 548 6.85 -23.71 -43.39
CA ARG A 548 6.46 -24.55 -44.55
C ARG A 548 7.67 -25.12 -45.30
N TYR A 549 8.74 -24.33 -45.43
CA TYR A 549 9.98 -24.79 -46.06
C TYR A 549 10.67 -25.88 -45.23
N TRP A 550 10.69 -25.72 -43.90
CA TRP A 550 11.23 -26.72 -42.97
C TRP A 550 10.41 -28.02 -43.00
N CYS A 551 9.07 -27.94 -42.94
CA CYS A 551 8.21 -29.12 -43.04
C CYS A 551 8.32 -29.85 -44.39
N ARG A 552 8.60 -29.14 -45.49
CA ARG A 552 8.88 -29.78 -46.80
C ARG A 552 10.24 -30.47 -46.80
N ARG A 553 11.26 -29.89 -46.19
CA ARG A 553 12.61 -30.48 -46.11
C ARG A 553 12.64 -31.75 -45.24
N VAL A 554 11.85 -31.78 -44.17
CA VAL A 554 11.70 -32.96 -43.29
C VAL A 554 10.94 -34.11 -43.97
N ARG A 555 10.08 -33.84 -44.96
CA ARG A 555 9.41 -34.90 -45.76
C ARG A 555 10.26 -35.48 -46.89
N VAL A 556 11.36 -34.84 -47.27
CA VAL A 556 12.30 -35.34 -48.30
C VAL A 556 13.43 -36.18 -47.67
N ILE A 557 13.51 -36.23 -46.33
CA ILE A 557 14.50 -36.99 -45.56
C ILE A 557 13.83 -38.21 -44.88
N LYS A 558 12.70 -38.69 -45.40
CA LYS A 558 12.07 -39.96 -44.99
C LYS A 558 11.90 -40.89 -46.17
#